data_AF-A0A835TCH4-F1
#
_entry.id   AF-A0A835TCH4-F1
#
_cell.length_a   1.000
_cell.length_b   1.000
_cell.length_c   1.000
_cell.angle_alpha   90.00
_cell.angle_beta   90.00
_cell.angle_gamma   90.00
#
_symmetry.space_group_name_H-M   'P 1'
#
loop_
_entity.id
_entity.type
_entity.pdbx_description
1 polymer ?
#
loop_
_entity_poly.entity_id
_entity_poly.type
_entity_poly.pdbx_seq_one_letter_code
_entity_poly.pdbx_strand_id
1 'polypeptide(L)'
;MPSRNAAGRKRKAAEPCSSTQAEGGGAEAGAQAEHRVLGEPLPAHTVVLCLASERFQTQVDRWADEPAEAGPSSKRLAAAAAEDPGPGVITRGRKKQGRQQQQQPQPQPVPLPQLLLQLRVPLGSEEELPAALAAIKFAYTGHIEAGSIREVLQVRQQADYLQMKGCMEACVAAVREKLAAAPGGMTAVDGQASGGVTGATSIAAAAGAAAAEGVVAVVGPAAAGAAAAGAAAAAGPAAEGPAAEGPAAAGTPAAGAAPGNDAGSSSAGSGSTGGKNGATPDAPPPVLELYSCAQLWPDAEQEPAFVALLAEANPRLVAHFGDALAVLNKGRLFQQMLALPAVGLWALLESDEFGTDSESSVVLVLAEWMAVNYSNTDADFRKRLCGRLRLGQCSRAYTSWVLPALALDHLLHPDTQAGWFPITPQQASCVAYFATASDEEREVLLNDETGCPETWFSTQPRRQCVPPEGRSFSFSVSREDLAERFGALGKEQGSVRTLSNSYRPIEALQSRTYVDTYGEWGLHEEQEVLECDIGDVLSLGGNYGKDGAFKLTGSPPLPAEQQQQQKGDNEQEQQQRAREALVAAHWSRYLKDGKLTGRILVLRPGAGPDGG
;
A
#
# COMPACT_ATOMS: atom_id res chain seq x y z
N MET A 1 -0.33 36.07 -43.12
CA MET A 1 1.10 36.19 -43.47
C MET A 1 1.70 37.23 -42.55
N PRO A 2 2.81 36.95 -41.84
CA PRO A 2 3.43 35.67 -41.44
C PRO A 2 3.54 35.60 -39.88
N SER A 3 4.00 34.57 -39.16
CA SER A 3 4.86 33.39 -39.33
C SER A 3 4.38 32.31 -38.34
N ARG A 4 4.13 31.06 -38.72
CA ARG A 4 5.06 29.93 -38.94
C ARG A 4 5.75 29.36 -37.68
N ASN A 5 5.42 28.09 -37.43
CA ASN A 5 6.25 26.98 -36.94
C ASN A 5 6.53 26.84 -35.44
N ALA A 6 6.02 25.76 -34.82
CA ALA A 6 6.82 24.56 -34.50
C ALA A 6 5.98 23.52 -33.74
N ALA A 7 5.26 22.66 -34.46
CA ALA A 7 4.70 21.43 -33.90
C ALA A 7 5.81 20.36 -33.85
N GLY A 8 6.58 20.36 -32.75
CA GLY A 8 7.56 19.31 -32.46
C GLY A 8 6.88 18.09 -31.83
N ARG A 9 6.49 17.11 -32.65
CA ARG A 9 6.21 15.75 -32.19
C ARG A 9 7.51 15.11 -31.68
N LYS A 10 7.81 15.29 -30.39
CA LYS A 10 8.82 14.48 -29.70
C LYS A 10 8.26 13.07 -29.54
N ARG A 11 8.76 12.14 -30.37
CA ARG A 11 8.68 10.70 -30.08
C ARG A 11 9.44 10.48 -28.77
N LYS A 12 8.70 10.09 -27.73
CA LYS A 12 9.25 9.66 -26.45
C LYS A 12 10.03 8.37 -26.71
N ALA A 13 11.35 8.47 -26.71
CA ALA A 13 12.23 7.32 -26.67
C ALA A 13 11.92 6.59 -25.36
N ALA A 14 11.60 5.30 -25.47
CA ALA A 14 11.57 4.41 -24.31
C ALA A 14 13.01 4.33 -23.79
N GLU A 15 13.25 4.89 -22.61
CA GLU A 15 14.50 4.68 -21.90
C GLU A 15 14.55 3.23 -21.40
N PRO A 16 15.63 2.49 -21.67
CA PRO A 16 15.79 1.14 -21.18
C PRO A 16 16.12 1.17 -19.69
N CYS A 17 15.45 0.28 -18.95
CA CYS A 17 15.71 0.00 -17.55
C CYS A 17 17.20 -0.39 -17.38
N SER A 18 17.96 0.46 -16.70
CA SER A 18 19.38 0.27 -16.38
C SER A 18 19.54 -0.83 -15.33
N SER A 19 19.59 -2.07 -15.80
CA SER A 19 20.16 -3.17 -15.03
C SER A 19 21.68 -2.99 -14.98
N THR A 20 22.21 -2.96 -13.76
CA THR A 20 23.63 -2.86 -13.44
C THR A 20 24.36 -4.07 -14.05
N GLN A 21 24.97 -3.87 -15.23
CA GLN A 21 25.93 -4.80 -15.81
C GLN A 21 27.20 -4.76 -14.98
N ALA A 22 27.40 -5.80 -14.17
CA ALA A 22 28.74 -6.17 -13.73
C ALA A 22 29.51 -6.67 -14.97
N GLU A 23 30.46 -5.86 -15.43
CA GLU A 23 31.44 -6.27 -16.41
C GLU A 23 32.27 -7.43 -15.86
N GLY A 24 32.02 -8.62 -16.40
CA GLY A 24 32.82 -9.82 -16.17
C GLY A 24 32.84 -10.62 -17.47
N GLY A 25 33.77 -10.30 -18.36
CA GLY A 25 33.95 -11.02 -19.62
C GLY A 25 34.27 -12.50 -19.39
N GLY A 26 33.53 -13.38 -20.08
CA GLY A 26 33.78 -14.81 -20.02
C GLY A 26 32.83 -15.63 -20.89
N ALA A 27 33.26 -15.90 -22.12
CA ALA A 27 32.87 -17.00 -23.01
C ALA A 27 31.38 -17.17 -23.37
N GLU A 28 31.07 -16.81 -24.62
CA GLU A 28 29.94 -17.30 -25.40
C GLU A 28 29.97 -18.85 -25.51
N ALA A 29 29.47 -19.53 -24.48
CA ALA A 29 29.02 -20.90 -24.60
C ALA A 29 27.54 -20.84 -24.98
N GLY A 30 27.26 -20.85 -26.28
CA GLY A 30 25.92 -21.02 -26.87
C GLY A 30 25.35 -22.41 -26.58
N ALA A 31 25.15 -22.73 -25.31
CA ALA A 31 24.39 -23.88 -24.87
C ALA A 31 22.94 -23.62 -25.25
N GLN A 32 22.47 -24.31 -26.30
CA GLN A 32 21.06 -24.45 -26.60
C GLN A 32 20.38 -24.96 -25.33
N ALA A 33 19.73 -24.07 -24.60
CA ALA A 33 18.96 -24.44 -23.43
C ALA A 33 17.88 -25.40 -23.92
N GLU A 34 18.08 -26.70 -23.68
CA GLU A 34 17.09 -27.72 -24.01
C GLU A 34 15.78 -27.29 -23.34
N HIS A 35 14.76 -27.05 -24.16
CA HIS A 35 13.43 -26.68 -23.69
C HIS A 35 12.88 -27.84 -22.87
N ARG A 36 13.11 -27.80 -21.56
CA ARG A 36 12.60 -28.78 -20.60
C ARG A 36 11.08 -28.74 -20.66
N VAL A 37 10.48 -29.84 -21.12
CA VAL A 37 9.03 -30.01 -21.11
C VAL A 37 8.59 -30.24 -19.66
N LEU A 38 7.68 -29.42 -19.17
CA LEU A 38 7.13 -29.50 -17.83
C LEU A 38 5.73 -30.13 -17.89
N GLY A 39 5.50 -31.17 -17.08
CA GLY A 39 4.21 -31.88 -17.00
C GLY A 39 3.97 -32.92 -18.10
N GLU A 40 2.91 -33.71 -17.92
CA GLU A 40 2.44 -34.65 -18.94
C GLU A 40 1.60 -33.92 -20.00
N PRO A 41 1.70 -34.30 -21.29
CA PRO A 41 0.91 -33.69 -22.34
C PRO A 41 -0.58 -33.96 -22.09
N LEU A 42 -1.37 -32.90 -22.06
CA LEU A 42 -2.81 -33.01 -21.85
C LEU A 42 -3.56 -33.26 -23.17
N PRO A 43 -4.47 -34.25 -23.21
CA PRO A 43 -5.35 -34.40 -24.36
C PRO A 43 -6.30 -33.22 -24.44
N ALA A 44 -6.37 -32.58 -25.61
CA ALA A 44 -7.23 -31.43 -25.84
C ALA A 44 -7.85 -31.47 -27.24
N HIS A 45 -9.02 -30.84 -27.35
CA HIS A 45 -9.75 -30.67 -28.60
C HIS A 45 -9.36 -29.35 -29.25
N THR A 46 -8.75 -29.42 -30.44
CA THR A 46 -8.35 -28.24 -31.22
C THR A 46 -9.48 -27.24 -31.40
N VAL A 47 -10.70 -27.72 -31.65
CA VAL A 47 -11.89 -26.86 -31.82
C VAL A 47 -12.17 -26.02 -30.58
N VAL A 48 -12.10 -26.61 -29.38
CA VAL A 48 -12.34 -25.89 -28.12
C VAL A 48 -11.24 -24.87 -27.86
N LEU A 49 -9.97 -25.27 -28.05
CA LEU A 49 -8.83 -24.38 -27.84
C LEU A 49 -8.83 -23.18 -28.79
N CYS A 50 -9.12 -23.38 -30.08
CA CYS A 50 -9.20 -22.29 -31.05
C CYS A 50 -10.39 -21.35 -30.80
N LEU A 51 -11.54 -21.88 -30.36
CA LEU A 51 -12.70 -21.04 -30.01
C LEU A 51 -12.42 -20.17 -28.77
N ALA A 52 -11.68 -20.72 -27.80
CA ALA A 52 -11.42 -20.05 -26.54
C ALA A 52 -10.20 -19.10 -26.59
N SER A 53 -9.18 -19.39 -27.42
CA SER A 53 -7.91 -18.64 -27.51
C SER A 53 -7.59 -18.22 -28.94
N GLU A 54 -7.42 -16.92 -29.16
CA GLU A 54 -6.95 -16.39 -30.46
C GLU A 54 -5.51 -16.81 -30.74
N ARG A 55 -4.71 -16.94 -29.69
CA ARG A 55 -3.33 -17.40 -29.79
C ARG A 55 -3.24 -18.86 -30.24
N PHE A 56 -4.04 -19.75 -29.66
CA PHE A 56 -4.08 -21.15 -30.10
C PHE A 56 -4.62 -21.28 -31.52
N GLN A 57 -5.64 -20.51 -31.87
CA GLN A 57 -6.12 -20.43 -33.25
C GLN A 57 -4.98 -20.06 -34.21
N THR A 58 -4.24 -19.00 -33.92
CA THR A 58 -3.12 -18.54 -34.75
C THR A 58 -2.00 -19.61 -34.87
N GLN A 59 -1.70 -20.33 -33.79
CA GLN A 59 -0.70 -21.40 -33.82
C GLN A 59 -1.15 -22.60 -34.67
N VAL A 60 -2.43 -22.96 -34.60
CA VAL A 60 -3.01 -24.05 -35.38
C VAL A 60 -3.10 -23.69 -36.85
N ASP A 61 -3.54 -22.47 -37.19
CA ASP A 61 -3.63 -21.98 -38.57
C ASP A 61 -2.25 -21.97 -39.24
N ARG A 62 -1.22 -21.55 -38.50
CA ARG A 62 0.18 -21.60 -38.99
C ARG A 62 0.64 -23.02 -39.35
N TRP A 63 0.13 -24.05 -38.68
CA TRP A 63 0.45 -25.45 -39.03
C TRP A 63 -0.31 -25.95 -40.25
N ALA A 64 -1.51 -25.42 -40.51
CA ALA A 64 -2.28 -25.76 -41.71
C ALA A 64 -1.65 -25.18 -42.98
N ASP A 65 -0.98 -24.02 -42.86
CA ASP A 65 -0.37 -23.31 -43.98
C ASP A 65 1.06 -23.75 -44.34
N GLU A 66 1.76 -24.51 -43.47
CA GLU A 66 3.09 -25.03 -43.84
C GLU A 66 2.96 -26.15 -44.87
N PRO A 67 3.44 -25.97 -46.11
CA PRO A 67 3.38 -27.01 -47.13
C PRO A 67 4.20 -28.21 -46.66
N ALA A 68 3.63 -29.41 -46.81
CA ALA A 68 4.16 -30.69 -46.32
C ALA A 68 5.62 -31.02 -46.75
N GLU A 69 6.21 -30.24 -47.65
CA GLU A 69 7.61 -30.31 -48.09
C GLU A 69 8.60 -29.74 -47.06
N ALA A 70 8.18 -28.82 -46.19
CA ALA A 70 8.99 -28.30 -45.08
C ALA A 70 8.59 -29.03 -43.80
N GLY A 71 9.17 -30.22 -43.58
CA GLY A 71 8.86 -31.03 -42.40
C GLY A 71 9.00 -30.25 -41.08
N PRO A 72 8.15 -30.53 -40.08
CA PRO A 72 8.07 -29.74 -38.85
C PRO A 72 9.44 -29.66 -38.18
N SER A 73 9.79 -28.46 -37.71
CA SER A 73 11.05 -28.14 -37.02
C SER A 73 11.39 -29.07 -35.83
N SER A 74 10.44 -29.90 -35.37
CA SER A 74 10.69 -31.04 -34.46
C SER A 74 11.62 -32.13 -35.02
N LYS A 75 11.82 -32.24 -36.35
CA LYS A 75 12.72 -33.24 -36.94
C LYS A 75 14.21 -32.89 -36.83
N ARG A 76 14.59 -31.65 -36.47
CA ARG A 76 16.01 -31.27 -36.36
C ARG A 76 16.75 -31.87 -35.15
N LEU A 77 16.04 -32.37 -34.14
CA LEU A 77 16.67 -33.01 -32.97
C LEU A 77 16.84 -34.54 -33.12
N ALA A 78 16.13 -35.19 -34.06
CA ALA A 78 16.29 -36.63 -34.29
C ALA A 78 17.37 -36.99 -35.33
N ALA A 79 17.83 -36.01 -36.13
CA ALA A 79 18.81 -36.25 -37.20
C ALA A 79 20.28 -36.03 -36.80
N ALA A 80 20.58 -35.67 -35.54
CA ALA A 80 21.95 -35.46 -35.06
C ALA A 80 22.59 -36.72 -34.42
N ALA A 81 21.88 -37.85 -34.37
CA ALA A 81 22.38 -39.10 -33.78
C ALA A 81 22.94 -40.10 -34.81
N ALA A 82 22.98 -39.74 -36.10
CA ALA A 82 23.55 -40.59 -37.13
C ALA A 82 24.30 -39.72 -38.14
N GLU A 83 25.63 -39.70 -38.02
CA GLU A 83 26.70 -39.67 -39.04
C GLU A 83 27.98 -39.26 -38.26
N ASP A 84 28.99 -40.12 -38.08
CA ASP A 84 30.00 -40.46 -39.08
C ASP A 84 30.92 -41.61 -38.58
N PRO A 85 31.16 -42.70 -39.33
CA PRO A 85 32.39 -43.47 -39.27
C PRO A 85 33.27 -43.13 -40.49
N GLY A 86 34.43 -42.55 -40.21
CA GLY A 86 35.36 -42.03 -41.20
C GLY A 86 35.97 -43.03 -42.21
N PRO A 87 36.78 -42.52 -43.15
CA PRO A 87 37.06 -43.22 -44.40
C PRO A 87 38.35 -44.03 -44.38
N GLY A 88 38.28 -45.22 -44.98
CA GLY A 88 39.40 -45.84 -45.70
C GLY A 88 39.79 -47.24 -45.23
N VAL A 89 39.69 -48.21 -46.12
CA VAL A 89 40.85 -48.90 -46.73
C VAL A 89 40.34 -49.95 -47.74
N ILE A 90 41.05 -49.96 -48.87
CA ILE A 90 40.84 -50.74 -50.09
C ILE A 90 41.16 -52.22 -49.85
N THR A 91 40.33 -53.15 -50.34
CA THR A 91 40.86 -54.38 -50.96
C THR A 91 39.85 -55.08 -51.87
N ARG A 92 40.32 -55.38 -53.09
CA ARG A 92 39.65 -56.15 -54.16
C ARG A 92 39.55 -57.63 -53.77
N GLY A 93 38.40 -58.26 -54.02
CA GLY A 93 38.23 -59.69 -53.82
C GLY A 93 36.99 -60.27 -54.52
N ARG A 94 37.18 -60.71 -55.76
CA ARG A 94 36.24 -61.41 -56.64
C ARG A 94 35.82 -62.78 -56.05
N LYS A 95 34.52 -63.09 -55.99
CA LYS A 95 33.96 -64.44 -56.31
C LYS A 95 32.43 -64.46 -56.43
N LYS A 96 31.98 -65.11 -57.51
CA LYS A 96 30.62 -65.56 -57.81
C LYS A 96 30.20 -66.70 -56.87
N GLN A 97 28.88 -66.95 -56.88
CA GLN A 97 28.08 -68.04 -56.27
C GLN A 97 27.42 -67.58 -54.96
N GLY A 98 26.13 -67.80 -54.72
CA GLY A 98 25.12 -68.52 -55.48
C GLY A 98 23.76 -68.29 -54.80
N ARG A 99 22.75 -68.18 -55.66
CA ARG A 99 21.31 -68.39 -55.46
C ARG A 99 20.92 -69.12 -54.15
N GLN A 100 20.31 -68.40 -53.22
CA GLN A 100 19.14 -68.85 -52.47
C GLN A 100 18.18 -67.67 -52.34
N GLN A 101 17.09 -67.73 -53.12
CA GLN A 101 15.89 -66.94 -52.90
C GLN A 101 15.28 -67.41 -51.57
N GLN A 102 15.70 -66.77 -50.48
CA GLN A 102 14.94 -66.79 -49.25
C GLN A 102 13.89 -65.69 -49.41
N GLN A 103 12.62 -66.10 -49.55
CA GLN A 103 11.48 -65.20 -49.52
C GLN A 103 11.55 -64.44 -48.19
N GLN A 104 12.01 -63.19 -48.25
CA GLN A 104 11.87 -62.24 -47.16
C GLN A 104 10.36 -62.09 -46.92
N PRO A 105 9.86 -62.36 -45.70
CA PRO A 105 8.48 -62.02 -45.35
C PRO A 105 8.33 -60.52 -45.61
N GLN A 106 7.32 -60.15 -46.41
CA GLN A 106 7.03 -58.75 -46.66
C GLN A 106 6.93 -58.03 -45.31
N PRO A 107 7.71 -56.95 -45.08
CA PRO A 107 7.60 -56.18 -43.87
C PRO A 107 6.16 -55.68 -43.81
N GLN A 108 5.43 -56.16 -42.81
CA GLN A 108 4.09 -55.63 -42.56
C GLN A 108 4.23 -54.12 -42.42
N PRO A 109 3.37 -53.33 -43.07
CA PRO A 109 3.39 -51.88 -42.96
C PRO A 109 3.19 -51.55 -41.48
N VAL A 110 4.29 -51.22 -40.81
CA VAL A 110 4.26 -50.71 -39.44
C VAL A 110 3.36 -49.48 -39.50
N PRO A 111 2.21 -49.46 -38.80
CA PRO A 111 1.33 -48.29 -38.80
C PRO A 111 2.19 -47.10 -38.41
N LEU A 112 2.34 -46.13 -39.34
CA LEU A 112 3.04 -44.90 -39.04
C LEU A 112 2.36 -44.33 -37.78
N PRO A 113 3.12 -44.11 -36.68
CA PRO A 113 2.54 -43.56 -35.46
C PRO A 113 1.84 -42.27 -35.86
N GLN A 114 0.53 -42.20 -35.62
CA GLN A 114 -0.23 -40.99 -35.86
C GLN A 114 0.43 -39.90 -35.02
N LEU A 115 1.13 -38.97 -35.69
CA LEU A 115 1.80 -37.86 -35.05
C LEU A 115 0.71 -36.97 -34.48
N LEU A 116 0.40 -37.17 -33.19
CA LEU A 116 -0.51 -36.31 -32.47
C LEU A 116 0.08 -34.89 -32.48
N LEU A 117 -0.72 -33.94 -32.97
CA LEU A 117 -0.36 -32.54 -32.96
C LEU A 117 -0.11 -32.11 -31.50
N GLN A 118 1.09 -31.63 -31.20
CA GLN A 118 1.49 -31.22 -29.87
C GLN A 118 1.64 -29.70 -29.82
N LEU A 119 0.70 -29.03 -29.15
CA LEU A 119 0.76 -27.60 -28.86
C LEU A 119 1.65 -27.35 -27.65
N ARG A 120 2.64 -26.47 -27.80
CA ARG A 120 3.58 -26.12 -26.72
C ARG A 120 3.28 -24.71 -26.23
N VAL A 121 2.97 -24.61 -24.94
CA VAL A 121 2.80 -23.32 -24.25
C VAL A 121 4.13 -22.98 -23.55
N PRO A 122 4.78 -21.85 -23.90
CA PRO A 122 5.95 -21.40 -23.16
C PRO A 122 5.51 -20.92 -21.78
N LEU A 123 6.15 -21.41 -20.71
CA LEU A 123 5.97 -20.93 -19.35
C LEU A 123 7.23 -20.21 -18.91
N GLY A 124 7.09 -19.15 -18.09
CA GLY A 124 8.23 -18.45 -17.51
C GLY A 124 8.91 -19.27 -16.40
N SER A 125 8.13 -20.10 -15.71
CA SER A 125 8.58 -20.94 -14.60
C SER A 125 7.70 -22.18 -14.41
N GLU A 126 8.16 -23.15 -13.62
CA GLU A 126 7.36 -24.33 -13.26
C GLU A 126 6.16 -23.99 -12.37
N GLU A 127 6.25 -22.89 -11.60
CA GLU A 127 5.18 -22.40 -10.72
C GLU A 127 3.96 -21.89 -11.50
N GLU A 128 4.13 -21.53 -12.78
CA GLU A 128 3.04 -21.09 -13.65
C GLU A 128 2.21 -22.26 -14.20
N LEU A 129 2.71 -23.50 -14.11
CA LEU A 129 2.03 -24.67 -14.68
C LEU A 129 0.60 -24.83 -14.15
N PRO A 130 0.33 -24.81 -12.83
CA PRO A 130 -1.04 -24.96 -12.33
C PRO A 130 -1.98 -23.87 -12.84
N ALA A 131 -1.50 -22.62 -12.94
CA ALA A 131 -2.29 -21.49 -13.44
C ALA A 131 -2.61 -21.62 -14.94
N ALA A 132 -1.63 -22.05 -15.75
CA ALA A 132 -1.83 -22.33 -17.16
C ALA A 132 -2.82 -23.49 -17.38
N LEU A 133 -2.71 -24.55 -16.57
CA LEU A 133 -3.65 -25.67 -16.62
C LEU A 133 -5.06 -25.24 -16.24
N ALA A 134 -5.22 -24.43 -15.20
CA ALA A 134 -6.52 -23.89 -14.81
C ALA A 134 -7.12 -22.96 -15.89
N ALA A 135 -6.32 -22.14 -16.57
CA ALA A 135 -6.77 -21.34 -17.71
C ALA A 135 -7.23 -22.22 -18.89
N ILE A 136 -6.50 -23.30 -19.20
CA ILE A 136 -6.92 -24.27 -20.23
C ILE A 136 -8.20 -25.00 -19.80
N LYS A 137 -8.31 -25.38 -18.53
CA LYS A 137 -9.52 -26.02 -17.98
C LYS A 137 -10.73 -25.10 -18.03
N PHE A 138 -10.54 -23.79 -17.85
CA PHE A 138 -11.60 -22.79 -18.02
C PHE A 138 -12.19 -22.84 -19.43
N ALA A 139 -11.38 -23.05 -20.48
CA ALA A 139 -11.90 -23.18 -21.84
C ALA A 139 -12.91 -24.33 -22.02
N TYR A 140 -12.87 -25.35 -21.17
CA TYR A 140 -13.81 -26.48 -21.19
C TYR A 140 -14.96 -26.35 -20.21
N THR A 141 -14.74 -25.67 -19.08
CA THR A 141 -15.68 -25.67 -17.94
C THR A 141 -16.41 -24.36 -17.76
N GLY A 142 -15.87 -23.25 -18.28
CA GLY A 142 -16.36 -21.90 -18.00
C GLY A 142 -16.18 -21.45 -16.54
N HIS A 143 -15.42 -22.21 -15.73
CA HIS A 143 -15.25 -21.97 -14.30
C HIS A 143 -13.76 -21.99 -13.90
N ILE A 144 -13.40 -21.15 -12.94
CA ILE A 144 -12.05 -21.05 -12.40
C ILE A 144 -11.99 -21.78 -11.08
N GLU A 145 -11.23 -22.87 -11.05
CA GLU A 145 -10.95 -23.62 -9.83
C GLU A 145 -9.67 -23.09 -9.18
N ALA A 146 -9.82 -22.14 -8.26
CA ALA A 146 -8.73 -21.59 -7.47
C ALA A 146 -9.14 -21.52 -6.00
N GLY A 147 -8.28 -22.00 -5.11
CA GLY A 147 -8.45 -21.96 -3.67
C GLY A 147 -8.22 -20.56 -3.11
N SER A 148 -7.28 -19.80 -3.66
CA SER A 148 -6.84 -18.51 -3.12
C SER A 148 -7.01 -17.34 -4.12
N ILE A 149 -6.93 -16.08 -3.66
CA ILE A 149 -6.94 -14.91 -4.55
C ILE A 149 -5.67 -14.86 -5.41
N ARG A 150 -4.51 -15.20 -4.82
CA ARG A 150 -3.25 -15.32 -5.57
C ARG A 150 -3.39 -16.24 -6.78
N GLU A 151 -3.93 -17.44 -6.57
CA GLU A 151 -4.12 -18.43 -7.64
C GLU A 151 -5.03 -17.88 -8.75
N VAL A 152 -6.13 -17.19 -8.40
CA VAL A 152 -7.00 -16.55 -9.41
C VAL A 152 -6.24 -15.50 -10.22
N LEU A 153 -5.39 -14.69 -9.59
CA LEU A 153 -4.60 -13.67 -10.30
C LEU A 153 -3.51 -14.28 -11.19
N GLN A 154 -2.90 -15.39 -10.79
CA GLN A 154 -1.98 -16.14 -11.64
C GLN A 154 -2.70 -16.74 -12.85
N VAL A 155 -3.90 -17.31 -12.66
CA VAL A 155 -4.75 -17.79 -13.76
C VAL A 155 -5.09 -16.64 -14.71
N ARG A 156 -5.44 -15.46 -14.18
CA ARG A 156 -5.69 -14.26 -14.99
C ARG A 156 -4.47 -13.89 -15.85
N GLN A 157 -3.27 -13.85 -15.26
CA GLN A 157 -2.04 -13.54 -15.98
C GLN A 157 -1.77 -14.54 -17.11
N GLN A 158 -1.94 -15.84 -16.85
CA GLN A 158 -1.78 -16.87 -17.88
C GLN A 158 -2.88 -16.81 -18.94
N ALA A 159 -4.11 -16.46 -18.55
CA ALA A 159 -5.23 -16.27 -19.48
C ALA A 159 -5.01 -15.09 -20.43
N ASP A 160 -4.47 -13.98 -19.95
CA ASP A 160 -4.08 -12.83 -20.77
C ASP A 160 -2.98 -13.21 -21.76
N TYR A 161 -1.92 -13.87 -21.28
CA TYR A 161 -0.85 -14.40 -22.15
C TYR A 161 -1.36 -15.35 -23.23
N LEU A 162 -2.32 -16.22 -22.88
CA LEU A 162 -2.96 -17.16 -23.79
C LEU A 162 -4.09 -16.50 -24.62
N GLN A 163 -4.43 -15.23 -24.39
CA GLN A 163 -5.53 -14.52 -25.04
C GLN A 163 -6.86 -15.28 -24.93
N MET A 164 -7.18 -15.73 -23.71
CA MET A 164 -8.36 -16.55 -23.41
C MET A 164 -9.61 -15.70 -23.25
N LYS A 165 -10.58 -15.85 -24.16
CA LYS A 165 -11.83 -15.08 -24.20
C LYS A 165 -12.67 -15.35 -22.95
N GLY A 166 -13.10 -14.27 -22.26
CA GLY A 166 -13.99 -14.34 -21.10
C GLY A 166 -13.33 -14.81 -19.79
N CYS A 167 -12.07 -15.26 -19.84
CA CYS A 167 -11.39 -15.81 -18.66
C CYS A 167 -10.97 -14.70 -17.68
N MET A 168 -10.58 -13.53 -18.18
CA MET A 168 -10.17 -12.39 -17.35
C MET A 168 -11.35 -11.86 -16.52
N GLU A 169 -12.53 -11.73 -17.14
CA GLU A 169 -13.75 -11.30 -16.47
C GLU A 169 -14.20 -12.31 -15.41
N ALA A 170 -14.10 -13.61 -15.72
CA ALA A 170 -14.34 -14.68 -14.76
C ALA A 170 -13.36 -14.62 -13.58
N CYS A 171 -12.08 -14.30 -13.82
CA CYS A 171 -11.08 -14.14 -12.75
C CYS A 171 -11.47 -12.99 -11.83
N VAL A 172 -11.83 -11.83 -12.37
CA VAL A 172 -12.27 -10.68 -11.56
C VAL A 172 -13.53 -11.02 -10.76
N ALA A 173 -14.51 -11.73 -11.35
CA ALA A 173 -15.69 -12.20 -10.65
C ALA A 173 -15.36 -13.16 -9.49
N ALA A 174 -14.43 -14.10 -9.72
CA ALA A 174 -13.97 -15.02 -8.68
C ALA A 174 -13.24 -14.29 -7.53
N VAL A 175 -12.45 -13.25 -7.81
CA VAL A 175 -11.85 -12.41 -6.75
C VAL A 175 -12.94 -11.69 -5.96
N ARG A 176 -13.96 -11.11 -6.62
CA ARG A 176 -15.09 -10.49 -5.93
C ARG A 176 -15.82 -11.47 -5.01
N GLU A 177 -16.08 -12.68 -5.49
CA GLU A 177 -16.72 -13.74 -4.70
C GLU A 177 -15.90 -14.07 -3.45
N LYS A 178 -14.58 -14.26 -3.59
CA LYS A 178 -13.68 -14.53 -2.46
C LYS A 178 -13.63 -13.37 -1.47
N LEU A 179 -13.62 -12.12 -1.94
CA LEU A 179 -13.71 -10.95 -1.08
C LEU A 179 -15.05 -10.93 -0.32
N ALA A 180 -16.17 -11.25 -1.00
CA ALA A 180 -17.51 -11.29 -0.42
C ALA A 180 -17.73 -12.43 0.58
N ALA A 181 -17.09 -13.58 0.36
CA ALA A 181 -17.17 -14.75 1.23
C ALA A 181 -16.44 -14.55 2.57
N ALA A 182 -15.51 -13.58 2.66
CA ALA A 182 -14.90 -13.22 3.92
C ALA A 182 -16.03 -12.76 4.87
N PRO A 183 -16.26 -13.43 6.01
CA PRO A 183 -17.24 -12.97 6.97
C PRO A 183 -16.82 -11.57 7.37
N GLY A 184 -17.61 -10.58 6.96
CA GLY A 184 -17.49 -9.19 7.41
C GLY A 184 -17.85 -9.15 8.89
N GLY A 185 -16.98 -9.71 9.71
CA GLY A 185 -17.11 -9.83 11.16
C GLY A 185 -16.89 -8.49 11.81
N MET A 186 -17.80 -7.56 11.55
CA MET A 186 -18.01 -6.39 12.38
C MET A 186 -19.45 -5.89 12.27
N THR A 187 -20.43 -6.80 12.29
CA THR A 187 -21.68 -6.44 12.98
C THR A 187 -21.32 -6.36 14.45
N ALA A 188 -21.23 -5.14 14.96
CA ALA A 188 -20.97 -4.83 16.36
C ALA A 188 -21.78 -5.77 17.25
N VAL A 189 -21.11 -6.70 17.92
CA VAL A 189 -21.70 -7.43 19.02
C VAL A 189 -21.79 -6.40 20.15
N ASP A 190 -22.92 -5.72 20.20
CA ASP A 190 -23.29 -4.88 21.33
C ASP A 190 -23.08 -5.68 22.61
N GLY A 191 -22.27 -5.10 23.50
CA GLY A 191 -21.96 -5.66 24.80
C GLY A 191 -23.23 -5.80 25.63
N GLN A 192 -23.83 -6.99 25.58
CA GLN A 192 -24.80 -7.41 26.57
C GLN A 192 -24.05 -7.72 27.87
N ALA A 193 -23.81 -6.67 28.65
CA ALA A 193 -23.38 -6.77 30.03
C ALA A 193 -24.54 -7.33 30.87
N SER A 194 -24.53 -8.65 31.08
CA SER A 194 -25.32 -9.31 32.11
C SER A 194 -24.74 -8.99 33.50
N GLY A 195 -25.22 -7.90 34.10
CA GLY A 195 -24.96 -7.55 35.49
C GLY A 195 -26.26 -7.13 36.16
N GLY A 196 -27.04 -8.10 36.63
CA GLY A 196 -28.27 -7.84 37.37
C GLY A 196 -27.98 -7.23 38.74
N VAL A 197 -28.59 -6.06 39.01
CA VAL A 197 -28.97 -5.63 40.37
C VAL A 197 -30.37 -5.04 40.28
N THR A 198 -31.29 -5.66 41.00
CA THR A 198 -32.68 -5.26 41.20
C THR A 198 -32.78 -3.93 41.95
N GLY A 199 -33.58 -2.99 41.45
CA GLY A 199 -33.93 -1.77 42.19
C GLY A 199 -34.89 -0.88 41.41
N ALA A 200 -36.18 -1.02 41.68
CA ALA A 200 -37.28 -0.28 41.07
C ALA A 200 -37.28 1.20 41.44
N THR A 201 -37.59 2.10 40.49
CA THR A 201 -38.71 3.06 40.63
C THR A 201 -39.01 3.74 39.28
N SER A 202 -40.31 3.73 38.98
CA SER A 202 -40.99 4.29 37.82
C SER A 202 -41.29 5.77 37.96
N ILE A 203 -41.12 6.57 36.90
CA ILE A 203 -42.05 7.66 36.53
C ILE A 203 -42.15 7.70 35.00
N ALA A 204 -43.37 7.83 34.51
CA ALA A 204 -43.82 7.74 33.12
C ALA A 204 -43.97 9.11 32.42
N ALA A 205 -44.36 9.04 31.14
CA ALA A 205 -44.90 10.08 30.23
C ALA A 205 -43.88 10.72 29.26
N ALA A 206 -44.15 10.96 27.98
CA ALA A 206 -45.31 10.69 27.13
C ALA A 206 -44.88 10.69 25.65
N ALA A 207 -45.69 10.02 24.82
CA ALA A 207 -45.58 9.97 23.36
C ALA A 207 -45.96 11.30 22.68
N GLY A 208 -45.46 11.50 21.46
CA GLY A 208 -45.89 12.57 20.56
C GLY A 208 -45.32 12.41 19.17
N ALA A 209 -45.98 11.59 18.34
CA ALA A 209 -45.80 11.56 16.90
C ALA A 209 -46.68 12.65 16.25
N ALA A 210 -46.16 13.39 15.26
CA ALA A 210 -46.97 14.08 14.26
C ALA A 210 -46.16 14.33 12.98
N ALA A 211 -46.70 13.81 11.88
CA ALA A 211 -46.39 14.17 10.51
C ALA A 211 -47.21 15.42 10.11
N ALA A 212 -46.69 16.24 9.18
CA ALA A 212 -47.51 16.99 8.24
C ALA A 212 -46.68 17.49 7.04
N GLU A 213 -47.25 17.28 5.86
CA GLU A 213 -46.86 17.81 4.55
C GLU A 213 -46.93 19.34 4.45
N GLY A 214 -46.29 19.89 3.42
CA GLY A 214 -46.48 21.29 3.01
C GLY A 214 -45.80 21.63 1.68
N VAL A 215 -46.46 21.29 0.58
CA VAL A 215 -46.17 21.68 -0.82
C VAL A 215 -46.37 23.18 -1.03
N VAL A 216 -45.42 23.90 -1.64
CA VAL A 216 -45.70 25.01 -2.59
C VAL A 216 -44.58 25.10 -3.63
N ALA A 217 -44.97 24.99 -4.90
CA ALA A 217 -44.18 25.27 -6.09
C ALA A 217 -44.29 26.75 -6.50
N VAL A 218 -43.20 27.37 -6.97
CA VAL A 218 -43.24 28.59 -7.81
C VAL A 218 -42.14 28.54 -8.88
N VAL A 219 -42.58 28.27 -10.11
CA VAL A 219 -42.29 28.93 -11.41
C VAL A 219 -40.94 29.67 -11.61
N GLY A 220 -40.20 29.29 -12.67
CA GLY A 220 -39.01 29.98 -13.22
C GLY A 220 -39.30 31.31 -13.96
N PRO A 221 -38.34 31.88 -14.74
CA PRO A 221 -38.14 31.38 -16.10
C PRO A 221 -36.69 31.49 -16.68
N ALA A 222 -36.61 30.98 -17.91
CA ALA A 222 -35.47 30.65 -18.77
C ALA A 222 -34.88 31.78 -19.63
N ALA A 223 -33.67 31.53 -20.19
CA ALA A 223 -33.24 31.72 -21.60
C ALA A 223 -31.68 31.77 -21.69
N ALA A 224 -30.95 31.29 -22.70
CA ALA A 224 -31.24 30.63 -23.97
C ALA A 224 -29.96 30.04 -24.61
N GLY A 225 -30.14 28.96 -25.40
CA GLY A 225 -29.48 28.68 -26.68
C GLY A 225 -28.26 27.73 -26.67
N ALA A 226 -28.08 26.79 -27.60
CA ALA A 226 -28.90 26.23 -28.67
C ALA A 226 -28.17 25.00 -29.27
N ALA A 227 -28.95 23.95 -29.61
CA ALA A 227 -28.84 23.01 -30.74
C ALA A 227 -27.59 22.09 -30.90
N ALA A 228 -27.65 20.90 -31.52
CA ALA A 228 -28.63 19.83 -31.76
C ALA A 228 -27.94 18.78 -32.68
N ALA A 229 -28.56 17.60 -32.79
CA ALA A 229 -28.32 16.46 -33.70
C ALA A 229 -27.41 15.35 -33.14
N GLY A 230 -27.81 14.09 -33.01
CA GLY A 230 -29.05 13.40 -33.40
C GLY A 230 -28.70 12.02 -33.96
N ALA A 231 -29.24 10.94 -33.37
CA ALA A 231 -29.58 9.68 -34.06
C ALA A 231 -30.37 8.78 -33.11
N ALA A 232 -31.53 8.35 -33.58
CA ALA A 232 -32.58 7.68 -32.84
C ALA A 232 -32.48 6.15 -32.89
N ALA A 233 -33.20 5.55 -31.94
CA ALA A 233 -33.43 4.14 -31.70
C ALA A 233 -34.23 3.43 -32.82
N ALA A 234 -34.12 2.10 -32.86
CA ALA A 234 -35.11 1.20 -33.42
C ALA A 234 -35.38 0.06 -32.44
N ALA A 235 -36.66 -0.23 -32.24
CA ALA A 235 -37.22 -1.17 -31.28
C ALA A 235 -37.81 -2.41 -31.98
N GLY A 236 -37.74 -3.56 -31.30
CA GLY A 236 -38.65 -4.72 -31.40
C GLY A 236 -38.61 -5.57 -32.69
N PRO A 237 -39.15 -6.82 -32.69
CA PRO A 237 -40.28 -7.25 -31.86
C PRO A 237 -40.16 -8.65 -31.19
N ALA A 238 -41.20 -8.93 -30.39
CA ALA A 238 -41.51 -10.17 -29.68
C ALA A 238 -41.83 -11.37 -30.60
N ALA A 239 -41.67 -12.59 -30.05
CA ALA A 239 -42.21 -13.82 -30.63
C ALA A 239 -42.88 -14.67 -29.55
N GLU A 240 -44.11 -15.08 -29.86
CA GLU A 240 -45.04 -15.92 -29.11
C GLU A 240 -44.64 -17.41 -29.14
N GLY A 241 -45.14 -18.20 -28.18
CA GLY A 241 -44.95 -19.66 -28.08
C GLY A 241 -45.72 -20.48 -29.13
N PRO A 242 -45.66 -21.83 -29.05
CA PRO A 242 -46.79 -22.53 -28.44
C PRO A 242 -46.44 -23.81 -27.65
N ALA A 243 -47.46 -24.29 -26.92
CA ALA A 243 -47.52 -25.51 -26.12
C ALA A 243 -47.80 -26.79 -26.95
N ALA A 244 -47.37 -27.97 -26.44
CA ALA A 244 -48.13 -29.24 -26.50
C ALA A 244 -47.45 -30.39 -25.72
N GLU A 245 -48.22 -30.95 -24.76
CA GLU A 245 -48.51 -32.37 -24.51
C GLU A 245 -47.41 -33.42 -24.22
N GLY A 246 -47.55 -34.09 -23.06
CA GLY A 246 -46.88 -35.36 -22.72
C GLY A 246 -47.53 -36.60 -23.36
N PRO A 247 -47.01 -37.82 -23.11
CA PRO A 247 -47.65 -38.62 -22.04
C PRO A 247 -46.70 -39.54 -21.25
N ALA A 248 -47.25 -40.03 -20.13
CA ALA A 248 -46.73 -41.05 -19.24
C ALA A 248 -46.78 -42.48 -19.84
N ALA A 249 -45.87 -43.36 -19.42
CA ALA A 249 -46.12 -44.80 -19.34
C ALA A 249 -45.19 -45.49 -18.33
N ALA A 250 -45.82 -46.30 -17.49
CA ALA A 250 -45.25 -47.15 -16.46
C ALA A 250 -44.63 -48.44 -17.02
N GLY A 251 -43.80 -49.13 -16.24
CA GLY A 251 -43.46 -50.52 -16.50
C GLY A 251 -42.29 -51.09 -15.69
N THR A 252 -42.55 -51.50 -14.45
CA THR A 252 -41.86 -52.64 -13.81
C THR A 252 -42.59 -53.93 -14.22
N PRO A 253 -41.94 -55.11 -14.34
CA PRO A 253 -41.88 -55.99 -13.16
C PRO A 253 -40.67 -56.95 -13.04
N ALA A 254 -40.38 -57.26 -11.76
CA ALA A 254 -40.18 -58.59 -11.14
C ALA A 254 -39.08 -59.59 -11.58
N ALA A 255 -38.27 -59.91 -10.55
CA ALA A 255 -38.02 -61.24 -9.97
C ALA A 255 -37.09 -62.25 -10.66
N GLY A 256 -35.99 -62.55 -9.94
CA GLY A 256 -35.19 -63.77 -10.07
C GLY A 256 -34.33 -63.96 -8.82
N ALA A 257 -34.80 -64.79 -7.89
CA ALA A 257 -34.13 -65.14 -6.64
C ALA A 257 -33.19 -66.35 -6.82
N ALA A 258 -32.06 -66.37 -6.11
CA ALA A 258 -31.50 -67.56 -5.45
C ALA A 258 -30.29 -67.18 -4.55
N PRO A 259 -29.97 -67.97 -3.49
CA PRO A 259 -29.26 -67.52 -2.30
C PRO A 259 -27.84 -68.13 -2.14
N GLY A 260 -27.05 -67.60 -1.20
CA GLY A 260 -25.77 -68.21 -0.80
C GLY A 260 -24.93 -67.40 0.21
N ASN A 261 -25.36 -67.43 1.47
CA ASN A 261 -24.59 -67.57 2.71
C ASN A 261 -23.14 -67.04 2.90
N ASP A 262 -23.02 -66.28 4.01
CA ASP A 262 -22.09 -66.43 5.14
C ASP A 262 -20.70 -65.75 5.19
N ALA A 263 -20.50 -65.18 6.39
CA ALA A 263 -19.28 -64.72 7.08
C ALA A 263 -18.60 -63.45 6.50
N GLY A 264 -18.52 -62.32 7.20
CA GLY A 264 -18.42 -62.10 8.63
C GLY A 264 -17.10 -61.39 8.91
N SER A 265 -17.09 -60.06 8.99
CA SER A 265 -16.08 -59.32 9.74
C SER A 265 -16.53 -57.90 10.03
N SER A 266 -16.71 -57.66 11.32
CA SER A 266 -17.01 -56.40 11.97
C SER A 266 -15.78 -55.48 11.96
N SER A 267 -15.94 -54.25 11.48
CA SER A 267 -15.13 -53.11 11.95
C SER A 267 -16.01 -51.87 12.02
N ALA A 268 -16.05 -51.30 13.22
CA ALA A 268 -16.98 -50.28 13.66
C ALA A 268 -16.98 -49.02 12.77
N GLY A 269 -18.19 -48.58 12.44
CA GLY A 269 -18.44 -47.30 11.82
C GLY A 269 -18.12 -46.14 12.76
N SER A 270 -17.33 -45.20 12.28
CA SER A 270 -17.30 -43.83 12.80
C SER A 270 -17.72 -42.91 11.66
N GLY A 271 -19.04 -42.79 11.49
CA GLY A 271 -19.65 -41.79 10.63
C GLY A 271 -19.61 -40.45 11.33
N SER A 272 -18.66 -39.59 10.95
CA SER A 272 -18.69 -38.18 11.28
C SER A 272 -18.49 -37.36 10.01
N THR A 273 -19.55 -37.30 9.19
CA THR A 273 -19.74 -36.27 8.17
C THR A 273 -20.19 -34.99 8.86
N GLY A 274 -19.29 -34.39 9.65
CA GLY A 274 -19.44 -33.08 10.24
C GLY A 274 -18.37 -32.18 9.66
N GLY A 275 -18.53 -31.78 8.41
CA GLY A 275 -17.68 -30.80 7.72
C GLY A 275 -17.79 -29.44 8.39
N LYS A 276 -17.19 -29.30 9.57
CA LYS A 276 -16.86 -28.02 10.15
C LYS A 276 -15.74 -27.48 9.27
N ASN A 277 -16.08 -26.54 8.39
CA ASN A 277 -15.12 -25.57 7.86
C ASN A 277 -14.57 -24.80 9.06
N GLY A 278 -13.64 -25.42 9.78
CA GLY A 278 -12.86 -24.78 10.81
C GLY A 278 -11.98 -23.81 10.09
N ALA A 279 -12.48 -22.59 9.89
CA ALA A 279 -11.68 -21.46 9.48
C ALA A 279 -10.46 -21.46 10.39
N THR A 280 -9.30 -21.80 9.83
CA THR A 280 -8.05 -21.74 10.55
C THR A 280 -7.93 -20.30 11.05
N PRO A 281 -7.87 -20.07 12.38
CA PRO A 281 -7.95 -18.72 12.95
C PRO A 281 -6.84 -17.76 12.46
N ASP A 282 -5.83 -18.32 11.78
CA ASP A 282 -4.65 -17.62 11.28
C ASP A 282 -4.65 -17.31 9.78
N ALA A 283 -5.65 -17.72 8.99
CA ALA A 283 -5.67 -17.33 7.58
C ALA A 283 -5.79 -15.79 7.46
N PRO A 284 -4.94 -15.12 6.66
CA PRO A 284 -5.03 -13.68 6.46
C PRO A 284 -6.38 -13.33 5.78
N PRO A 285 -6.98 -12.19 6.14
CA PRO A 285 -8.17 -11.69 5.45
C PRO A 285 -7.97 -11.64 3.93
N PRO A 286 -8.96 -12.04 3.11
CA PRO A 286 -8.82 -12.06 1.65
C PRO A 286 -8.42 -10.71 1.05
N VAL A 287 -8.85 -9.60 1.66
CA VAL A 287 -8.42 -8.26 1.21
C VAL A 287 -6.91 -8.07 1.35
N LEU A 288 -6.27 -8.56 2.42
CA LEU A 288 -4.82 -8.48 2.56
C LEU A 288 -4.10 -9.38 1.57
N GLU A 289 -4.67 -10.55 1.25
CA GLU A 289 -4.15 -11.44 0.21
C GLU A 289 -4.13 -10.72 -1.16
N LEU A 290 -5.19 -9.99 -1.50
CA LEU A 290 -5.26 -9.20 -2.74
C LEU A 290 -4.12 -8.18 -2.85
N TYR A 291 -3.87 -7.38 -1.81
CA TYR A 291 -2.78 -6.39 -1.82
C TYR A 291 -1.39 -7.04 -1.79
N SER A 292 -1.23 -8.20 -1.12
CA SER A 292 0.02 -8.97 -1.13
C SER A 292 0.41 -9.49 -2.53
N CYS A 293 -0.52 -9.45 -3.48
CA CYS A 293 -0.34 -9.86 -4.87
C CYS A 293 -0.25 -8.68 -5.84
N ALA A 294 0.14 -7.49 -5.39
CA ALA A 294 0.24 -6.28 -6.21
C ALA A 294 1.09 -6.46 -7.49
N GLN A 295 2.11 -7.32 -7.46
CA GLN A 295 2.96 -7.69 -8.60
C GLN A 295 2.23 -8.46 -9.71
N LEU A 296 1.04 -9.02 -9.44
CA LEU A 296 0.22 -9.75 -10.41
C LEU A 296 -0.93 -8.89 -10.97
N TRP A 297 -1.02 -7.63 -10.55
CA TRP A 297 -2.09 -6.75 -11.00
C TRP A 297 -1.84 -6.31 -12.45
N PRO A 298 -2.91 -6.21 -13.27
CA PRO A 298 -2.79 -5.59 -14.58
C PRO A 298 -2.43 -4.13 -14.48
N ASP A 299 -1.96 -3.61 -15.61
CA ASP A 299 -1.90 -2.16 -15.82
C ASP A 299 -3.31 -1.55 -15.71
N ALA A 300 -3.44 -0.57 -14.81
CA ALA A 300 -4.72 0.06 -14.50
C ALA A 300 -5.34 0.79 -15.70
N GLU A 301 -4.52 1.25 -16.66
CA GLU A 301 -5.00 1.91 -17.88
C GLU A 301 -5.65 0.94 -18.87
N GLN A 302 -5.26 -0.34 -18.82
CA GLN A 302 -5.69 -1.35 -19.78
C GLN A 302 -6.97 -2.05 -19.33
N GLU A 303 -7.18 -2.18 -18.01
CA GLU A 303 -8.28 -2.98 -17.45
C GLU A 303 -9.16 -2.23 -16.44
N PRO A 304 -10.19 -1.50 -16.92
CA PRO A 304 -11.12 -0.77 -16.05
C PRO A 304 -11.90 -1.70 -15.10
N ALA A 305 -12.11 -2.96 -15.49
CA ALA A 305 -12.77 -3.96 -14.64
C ALA A 305 -11.97 -4.25 -13.36
N PHE A 306 -10.63 -4.26 -13.45
CA PHE A 306 -9.76 -4.46 -12.30
C PHE A 306 -9.68 -3.19 -11.43
N VAL A 307 -9.70 -2.00 -12.03
CA VAL A 307 -9.81 -0.74 -11.29
C VAL A 307 -11.11 -0.69 -10.47
N ALA A 308 -12.23 -1.12 -11.06
CA ALA A 308 -13.50 -1.24 -10.35
C ALA A 308 -13.42 -2.23 -9.17
N LEU A 309 -12.72 -3.36 -9.35
CA LEU A 309 -12.45 -4.31 -8.26
C LEU A 309 -11.64 -3.67 -7.12
N LEU A 310 -10.59 -2.90 -7.44
CA LEU A 310 -9.81 -2.19 -6.42
C LEU A 310 -10.66 -1.13 -5.69
N ALA A 311 -11.53 -0.42 -6.40
CA ALA A 311 -12.48 0.52 -5.79
C ALA A 311 -13.44 -0.18 -4.80
N GLU A 312 -13.85 -1.43 -5.06
CA GLU A 312 -14.64 -2.26 -4.14
C GLU A 312 -13.81 -2.83 -2.98
N ALA A 313 -12.52 -3.11 -3.21
CA ALA A 313 -11.61 -3.68 -2.21
C ALA A 313 -11.12 -2.64 -1.19
N ASN A 314 -10.92 -1.39 -1.62
CA ASN A 314 -10.41 -0.30 -0.78
C ASN A 314 -11.27 -0.10 0.50
N PRO A 315 -12.62 0.03 0.44
CA PRO A 315 -13.44 0.14 1.65
C PRO A 315 -13.31 -1.06 2.59
N ARG A 316 -13.11 -2.27 2.05
CA ARG A 316 -12.91 -3.49 2.85
C ARG A 316 -11.56 -3.49 3.57
N LEU A 317 -10.52 -2.96 2.91
CA LEU A 317 -9.20 -2.77 3.51
C LEU A 317 -9.30 -1.80 4.70
N VAL A 318 -9.97 -0.67 4.47
CA VAL A 318 -10.18 0.36 5.50
C VAL A 318 -11.02 -0.18 6.64
N ALA A 319 -12.09 -0.94 6.36
CA ALA A 319 -12.90 -1.58 7.39
C ALA A 319 -12.12 -2.61 8.22
N HIS A 320 -11.19 -3.35 7.60
CA HIS A 320 -10.32 -4.31 8.30
C HIS A 320 -9.39 -3.64 9.31
N PHE A 321 -8.75 -2.52 8.93
CA PHE A 321 -7.86 -1.79 9.82
C PHE A 321 -8.63 -0.87 10.81
N GLY A 322 -9.78 -0.37 10.41
CA GLY A 322 -10.67 0.46 11.21
C GLY A 322 -10.15 1.90 11.39
N ASP A 323 -9.26 2.08 12.37
CA ASP A 323 -8.71 3.39 12.73
C ASP A 323 -7.23 3.31 13.10
N ALA A 324 -6.49 4.41 12.92
CA ALA A 324 -5.05 4.49 13.15
C ALA A 324 -4.66 4.06 14.57
N LEU A 325 -5.45 4.42 15.58
CA LEU A 325 -5.19 4.01 16.96
C LEU A 325 -5.42 2.51 17.15
N ALA A 326 -6.42 1.91 16.53
CA ALA A 326 -6.65 0.47 16.57
C ALA A 326 -5.49 -0.28 15.93
N VAL A 327 -4.95 0.22 14.82
CA VAL A 327 -3.75 -0.33 14.17
C VAL A 327 -2.55 -0.28 15.10
N LEU A 328 -2.26 0.88 15.71
CA LEU A 328 -1.12 1.06 16.60
C LEU A 328 -1.22 0.28 17.91
N ASN A 329 -2.43 0.09 18.45
CA ASN A 329 -2.62 -0.55 19.76
C ASN A 329 -2.89 -2.07 19.68
N LYS A 330 -3.34 -2.60 18.54
CA LYS A 330 -3.60 -4.05 18.39
C LYS A 330 -2.44 -4.71 17.66
N GLY A 331 -1.63 -5.49 18.39
CA GLY A 331 -0.43 -6.13 17.84
C GLY A 331 -0.65 -6.90 16.53
N ARG A 332 -1.78 -7.62 16.37
CA ARG A 332 -2.11 -8.31 15.11
C ARG A 332 -2.30 -7.33 13.94
N LEU A 333 -3.06 -6.24 14.13
CA LEU A 333 -3.28 -5.24 13.08
C LEU A 333 -2.00 -4.47 12.77
N PHE A 334 -1.20 -4.17 13.79
CA PHE A 334 0.11 -3.54 13.62
C PHE A 334 1.03 -4.39 12.74
N GLN A 335 1.18 -5.68 13.04
CA GLN A 335 1.99 -6.60 12.22
C GLN A 335 1.45 -6.74 10.79
N GLN A 336 0.12 -6.79 10.63
CA GLN A 336 -0.51 -6.81 9.31
C GLN A 336 -0.29 -5.51 8.54
N MET A 337 -0.26 -4.35 9.22
CA MET A 337 0.06 -3.06 8.61
C MET A 337 1.52 -3.02 8.17
N LEU A 338 2.47 -3.49 8.99
CA LEU A 338 3.89 -3.55 8.63
C LEU A 338 4.16 -4.47 7.42
N ALA A 339 3.40 -5.57 7.30
CA ALA A 339 3.47 -6.49 6.17
C ALA A 339 2.71 -6.01 4.92
N LEU A 340 1.98 -4.89 5.01
CA LEU A 340 1.18 -4.38 3.91
C LEU A 340 2.10 -3.78 2.84
N PRO A 341 1.95 -4.16 1.55
CA PRO A 341 2.70 -3.53 0.48
C PRO A 341 2.39 -2.04 0.35
N ALA A 342 3.32 -1.30 -0.25
CA ALA A 342 3.24 0.17 -0.36
C ALA A 342 1.93 0.65 -1.01
N VAL A 343 1.40 -0.09 -2.00
CA VAL A 343 0.13 0.19 -2.68
C VAL A 343 -1.08 0.00 -1.76
N GLY A 344 -1.03 -0.97 -0.84
CA GLY A 344 -2.08 -1.15 0.17
C GLY A 344 -2.06 -0.04 1.21
N LEU A 345 -0.88 0.37 1.68
CA LEU A 345 -0.76 1.49 2.60
C LEU A 345 -1.22 2.80 1.95
N TRP A 346 -0.88 2.99 0.67
CA TRP A 346 -1.41 4.11 -0.12
C TRP A 346 -2.93 4.15 -0.13
N ALA A 347 -3.59 3.03 -0.48
CA ALA A 347 -5.05 2.95 -0.51
C ALA A 347 -5.68 3.25 0.86
N LEU A 348 -5.01 2.81 1.94
CA LEU A 348 -5.42 3.12 3.31
C LEU A 348 -5.32 4.62 3.62
N LEU A 349 -4.20 5.26 3.26
CA LEU A 349 -3.97 6.69 3.47
C LEU A 349 -4.77 7.59 2.51
N GLU A 350 -5.20 7.09 1.37
CA GLU A 350 -6.07 7.83 0.44
C GLU A 350 -7.51 7.92 0.95
N SER A 351 -7.97 6.95 1.76
CA SER A 351 -9.34 6.89 2.23
C SER A 351 -9.68 7.85 3.37
N ASP A 352 -10.73 8.65 3.19
CA ASP A 352 -11.35 9.46 4.25
C ASP A 352 -11.94 8.64 5.40
N GLU A 353 -12.32 7.39 5.12
CA GLU A 353 -12.94 6.47 6.08
C GLU A 353 -11.92 5.82 7.01
N PHE A 354 -10.62 5.97 6.74
CA PHE A 354 -9.58 5.49 7.65
C PHE A 354 -9.56 6.39 8.89
N GLY A 355 -10.14 5.85 9.96
CA GLY A 355 -10.44 6.62 11.14
C GLY A 355 -9.19 7.12 11.85
N THR A 356 -9.25 8.32 12.43
CA THR A 356 -8.15 8.81 13.26
C THR A 356 -8.65 9.70 14.40
N ASP A 357 -7.84 9.89 15.42
CA ASP A 357 -8.05 10.94 16.43
C ASP A 357 -7.44 12.27 15.96
N SER A 358 -6.24 12.21 15.37
CA SER A 358 -5.56 13.31 14.71
C SER A 358 -4.69 12.78 13.57
N GLU A 359 -4.33 13.62 12.59
CA GLU A 359 -3.41 13.16 11.54
C GLU A 359 -2.03 12.79 12.09
N SER A 360 -1.66 13.28 13.29
CA SER A 360 -0.40 12.88 13.96
C SER A 360 -0.30 11.36 14.16
N SER A 361 -1.41 10.68 14.45
CA SER A 361 -1.45 9.22 14.57
C SER A 361 -1.26 8.53 13.23
N VAL A 362 -1.74 9.13 12.13
CA VAL A 362 -1.55 8.62 10.77
C VAL A 362 -0.07 8.78 10.35
N VAL A 363 0.56 9.91 10.69
CA VAL A 363 1.99 10.09 10.46
C VAL A 363 2.80 9.05 11.24
N LEU A 364 2.40 8.72 12.47
CA LEU A 364 3.05 7.68 13.25
C LEU A 364 2.89 6.28 12.62
N VAL A 365 1.71 5.93 12.12
CA VAL A 365 1.50 4.68 11.36
C VAL A 365 2.45 4.61 10.16
N LEU A 366 2.58 5.71 9.40
CA LEU A 366 3.49 5.77 8.26
C LEU A 366 4.96 5.68 8.69
N ALA A 367 5.35 6.33 9.79
CA ALA A 367 6.70 6.30 10.32
C ALA A 367 7.12 4.87 10.71
N GLU A 368 6.26 4.16 11.45
CA GLU A 368 6.49 2.75 11.82
C GLU A 368 6.58 1.85 10.60
N TRP A 369 5.74 2.08 9.59
CA TRP A 369 5.82 1.33 8.33
C TRP A 369 7.12 1.59 7.57
N MET A 370 7.56 2.85 7.48
CA MET A 370 8.82 3.24 6.84
C MET A 370 10.03 2.68 7.58
N ALA A 371 9.95 2.52 8.91
CA ALA A 371 11.00 1.87 9.69
C ALA A 371 11.28 0.42 9.23
N VAL A 372 10.31 -0.25 8.63
CA VAL A 372 10.46 -1.63 8.12
C VAL A 372 10.62 -1.66 6.59
N ASN A 373 9.92 -0.79 5.87
CA ASN A 373 9.76 -0.89 4.42
C ASN A 373 10.55 0.15 3.60
N TYR A 374 11.41 0.94 4.23
CA TYR A 374 12.19 1.98 3.53
C TYR A 374 12.99 1.42 2.35
N SER A 375 13.71 0.32 2.56
CA SER A 375 14.57 -0.31 1.53
C SER A 375 13.78 -0.93 0.37
N ASN A 376 12.52 -1.29 0.62
CA ASN A 376 11.67 -1.99 -0.35
C ASN A 376 10.80 -1.02 -1.17
N THR A 377 10.88 0.28 -0.87
CA THR A 377 10.05 1.31 -1.51
C THR A 377 10.96 2.28 -2.24
N ASP A 378 10.63 2.63 -3.47
CA ASP A 378 11.37 3.62 -4.25
C ASP A 378 11.16 5.05 -3.70
N ALA A 379 12.16 5.92 -3.91
CA ALA A 379 12.13 7.29 -3.37
C ALA A 379 10.94 8.11 -3.89
N ASP A 380 10.58 7.94 -5.16
CA ASP A 380 9.45 8.63 -5.76
C ASP A 380 8.12 8.19 -5.14
N PHE A 381 7.93 6.88 -4.94
CA PHE A 381 6.75 6.36 -4.25
C PHE A 381 6.69 6.81 -2.80
N ARG A 382 7.82 6.83 -2.07
CA ARG A 382 7.87 7.37 -0.69
C ARG A 382 7.43 8.83 -0.66
N LYS A 383 7.90 9.66 -1.61
CA LYS A 383 7.49 11.06 -1.74
C LYS A 383 6.00 11.19 -2.01
N ARG A 384 5.47 10.40 -2.95
CA ARG A 384 4.04 10.39 -3.25
C ARG A 384 3.22 9.94 -2.03
N LEU A 385 3.68 8.94 -1.28
CA LEU A 385 2.99 8.38 -0.11
C LEU A 385 2.95 9.39 1.04
N CYS A 386 4.06 10.07 1.31
CA CYS A 386 4.11 11.20 2.25
C CYS A 386 3.23 12.37 1.80
N GLY A 387 3.10 12.55 0.48
CA GLY A 387 2.15 13.45 -0.17
C GLY A 387 0.68 13.05 0.00
N ARG A 388 0.31 12.00 0.72
CA ARG A 388 -1.10 11.67 1.04
C ARG A 388 -1.53 12.06 2.46
N LEU A 389 -0.60 12.54 3.28
CA LEU A 389 -0.91 13.02 4.63
C LEU A 389 -1.60 14.38 4.60
N ARG A 390 -2.39 14.70 5.64
CA ARG A 390 -3.04 16.01 5.80
C ARG A 390 -2.38 16.76 6.95
N LEU A 391 -1.15 17.22 6.72
CA LEU A 391 -0.31 17.76 7.79
C LEU A 391 -0.93 18.99 8.50
N GLY A 392 -1.76 19.77 7.82
CA GLY A 392 -2.52 20.87 8.41
C GLY A 392 -3.52 20.44 9.50
N GLN A 393 -3.94 19.17 9.50
CA GLN A 393 -4.82 18.57 10.51
C GLN A 393 -4.04 17.84 11.63
N CYS A 394 -2.70 17.94 11.64
CA CYS A 394 -1.90 17.45 12.76
C CYS A 394 -2.10 18.33 14.00
N SER A 395 -1.83 17.77 15.19
CA SER A 395 -1.88 18.57 16.41
C SER A 395 -0.84 19.70 16.38
N ARG A 396 -1.15 20.82 17.05
CA ARG A 396 -0.24 21.98 17.14
C ARG A 396 1.15 21.60 17.68
N ALA A 397 1.20 20.69 18.65
CA ALA A 397 2.47 20.21 19.17
C ALA A 397 3.27 19.46 18.09
N TYR A 398 2.61 18.65 17.28
CA TYR A 398 3.25 17.93 16.19
C TYR A 398 3.80 18.88 15.13
N THR A 399 3.01 19.87 14.71
CA THR A 399 3.45 20.85 13.70
C THR A 399 4.55 21.78 14.19
N SER A 400 4.55 22.13 15.48
CA SER A 400 5.56 23.06 16.05
C SER A 400 6.89 22.39 16.39
N TRP A 401 6.88 21.09 16.73
CA TRP A 401 8.07 20.41 17.26
C TRP A 401 8.54 19.25 16.39
N VAL A 402 7.62 18.41 15.92
CA VAL A 402 7.97 17.16 15.23
C VAL A 402 8.24 17.41 13.76
N LEU A 403 7.40 18.19 13.06
CA LEU A 403 7.62 18.49 11.64
C LEU A 403 8.95 19.21 11.37
N PRO A 404 9.37 20.23 12.14
CA PRO A 404 10.68 20.86 11.95
C PRO A 404 11.85 19.89 12.19
N ALA A 405 11.72 18.97 13.15
CA ALA A 405 12.72 17.95 13.40
C ALA A 405 12.83 16.97 12.21
N LEU A 406 11.70 16.47 11.71
CA LEU A 406 11.66 15.60 10.52
C LEU A 406 12.24 16.31 9.28
N ALA A 407 11.97 17.61 9.13
CA ALA A 407 12.52 18.41 8.04
C ALA A 407 14.04 18.57 8.14
N LEU A 408 14.56 18.73 9.36
CA LEU A 408 15.99 18.79 9.61
C LEU A 408 16.65 17.43 9.35
N ASP A 409 16.04 16.33 9.80
CA ASP A 409 16.55 14.98 9.56
C ASP A 409 16.60 14.66 8.06
N HIS A 410 15.59 15.06 7.29
CA HIS A 410 15.59 14.91 5.84
C HIS A 410 16.66 15.77 5.16
N LEU A 411 16.85 17.02 5.61
CA LEU A 411 17.90 17.89 5.08
C LEU A 411 19.30 17.31 5.31
N LEU A 412 19.53 16.72 6.49
CA LEU A 412 20.80 16.11 6.86
C LEU A 412 21.02 14.74 6.21
N HIS A 413 19.94 13.99 5.94
CA HIS A 413 20.01 12.59 5.53
C HIS A 413 18.98 12.19 4.46
N PRO A 414 18.95 12.85 3.29
CA PRO A 414 17.84 12.75 2.31
C PRO A 414 17.61 11.33 1.75
N ASP A 415 18.68 10.55 1.62
CA ASP A 415 18.65 9.20 1.02
C ASP A 415 18.77 8.08 2.06
N THR A 416 18.59 8.41 3.34
CA THR A 416 18.64 7.42 4.41
C THR A 416 17.29 7.23 5.07
N GLN A 417 17.17 6.15 5.84
CA GLN A 417 16.01 5.89 6.68
C GLN A 417 15.79 6.97 7.75
N ALA A 418 16.85 7.66 8.21
CA ALA A 418 16.69 8.74 9.18
C ALA A 418 15.94 9.94 8.58
N GLY A 419 16.20 10.26 7.31
CA GLY A 419 15.52 11.32 6.56
C GLY A 419 14.34 10.80 5.73
N TRP A 420 13.57 9.84 6.24
CA TRP A 420 12.54 9.14 5.46
C TRP A 420 11.40 10.04 4.97
N PHE A 421 11.15 11.16 5.65
CA PHE A 421 10.03 12.05 5.37
C PHE A 421 10.50 13.23 4.49
N PRO A 422 10.17 13.27 3.18
CA PRO A 422 10.72 14.23 2.24
C PRO A 422 10.04 15.60 2.36
N ILE A 423 10.30 16.28 3.47
CA ILE A 423 9.84 17.63 3.78
C ILE A 423 11.05 18.54 3.98
N THR A 424 10.99 19.75 3.42
CA THR A 424 12.00 20.78 3.66
C THR A 424 11.64 21.66 4.87
N PRO A 425 12.60 22.32 5.53
CA PRO A 425 12.31 23.24 6.64
C PRO A 425 11.34 24.37 6.26
N GLN A 426 11.41 24.86 5.03
CA GLN A 426 10.47 25.85 4.50
C GLN A 426 9.06 25.30 4.44
N GLN A 427 8.86 24.11 3.87
CA GLN A 427 7.54 23.48 3.78
C GLN A 427 6.97 23.17 5.17
N ALA A 428 7.79 22.68 6.11
CA ALA A 428 7.36 22.47 7.49
C ALA A 428 6.90 23.79 8.16
N SER A 429 7.59 24.89 7.89
CA SER A 429 7.20 26.22 8.38
C SER A 429 5.89 26.68 7.74
N CYS A 430 5.69 26.47 6.43
CA CYS A 430 4.44 26.77 5.74
C CYS A 430 3.26 25.99 6.33
N VAL A 431 3.43 24.69 6.60
CA VAL A 431 2.40 23.85 7.24
C VAL A 431 2.09 24.33 8.66
N ALA A 432 3.11 24.68 9.44
CA ALA A 432 2.93 25.21 10.79
C ALA A 432 2.16 26.55 10.77
N TYR A 433 2.48 27.43 9.82
CA TYR A 433 1.76 28.69 9.60
C TYR A 433 0.31 28.44 9.18
N PHE A 434 0.07 27.57 8.19
CA PHE A 434 -1.27 27.20 7.70
C PHE A 434 -2.18 26.68 8.82
N ALA A 435 -1.63 25.89 9.76
CA ALA A 435 -2.38 25.35 10.89
C ALA A 435 -2.92 26.45 11.83
N THR A 436 -2.26 27.61 11.90
CA THR A 436 -2.64 28.76 12.75
C THR A 436 -3.26 29.93 12.00
N ALA A 437 -3.13 29.95 10.67
CA ALA A 437 -3.58 31.01 9.78
C ALA A 437 -5.11 31.16 9.78
N SER A 438 -5.59 32.37 9.49
CA SER A 438 -7.01 32.64 9.23
C SER A 438 -7.47 31.96 7.94
N ASP A 439 -8.78 31.86 7.71
CA ASP A 439 -9.30 31.22 6.49
C ASP A 439 -8.92 32.02 5.24
N GLU A 440 -8.85 33.36 5.32
CA GLU A 440 -8.37 34.21 4.22
C GLU A 440 -6.90 33.96 3.90
N GLU A 441 -6.06 33.83 4.93
CA GLU A 441 -4.63 33.53 4.77
C GLU A 441 -4.41 32.12 4.21
N ARG A 442 -5.25 31.14 4.61
CA ARG A 442 -5.21 29.78 4.06
C ARG A 442 -5.53 29.75 2.58
N GLU A 443 -6.53 30.51 2.13
CA GLU A 443 -6.85 30.65 0.71
C GLU A 443 -5.67 31.23 -0.07
N VAL A 444 -4.97 32.23 0.48
CA VAL A 444 -3.76 32.78 -0.15
C VAL A 444 -2.67 31.72 -0.27
N LEU A 445 -2.43 30.93 0.78
CA LEU A 445 -1.42 29.85 0.79
C LEU A 445 -1.75 28.71 -0.19
N LEU A 446 -3.03 28.39 -0.38
CA LEU A 446 -3.46 27.37 -1.34
C LEU A 446 -3.24 27.80 -2.80
N ASN A 447 -3.25 29.11 -3.05
CA ASN A 447 -3.00 29.67 -4.38
C ASN A 447 -1.50 29.91 -4.67
N ASP A 448 -0.64 29.86 -3.65
CA ASP A 448 0.80 30.10 -3.78
C ASP A 448 1.55 28.81 -4.16
N GLU A 449 2.57 28.93 -5.01
CA GLU A 449 3.42 27.81 -5.45
C GLU A 449 4.43 27.43 -4.35
N THR A 450 3.92 27.04 -3.18
CA THR A 450 4.74 26.67 -2.01
C THR A 450 5.58 25.41 -2.22
N GLY A 451 5.35 24.67 -3.31
CA GLY A 451 5.95 23.37 -3.57
C GLY A 451 5.52 22.26 -2.60
N CYS A 452 4.55 22.53 -1.72
CA CYS A 452 3.93 21.53 -0.86
C CYS A 452 2.86 20.75 -1.65
N PRO A 453 2.69 19.45 -1.41
CA PRO A 453 1.50 18.72 -1.88
C PRO A 453 0.21 19.37 -1.37
N GLU A 454 -0.77 19.59 -2.25
CA GLU A 454 -2.07 20.21 -1.91
C GLU A 454 -2.80 19.49 -0.76
N THR A 455 -2.67 18.16 -0.73
CA THR A 455 -3.21 17.28 0.31
C THR A 455 -2.71 17.62 1.71
N TRP A 456 -1.50 18.17 1.86
CA TRP A 456 -0.96 18.58 3.16
C TRP A 456 -1.79 19.70 3.79
N PHE A 457 -2.42 20.53 2.97
CA PHE A 457 -3.28 21.64 3.37
C PHE A 457 -4.76 21.28 3.35
N SER A 458 -5.11 20.00 3.16
CA SER A 458 -6.50 19.57 3.15
C SER A 458 -7.22 19.99 4.43
N THR A 459 -8.33 20.72 4.28
CA THR A 459 -9.22 21.11 5.37
C THR A 459 -10.20 20.00 5.75
N GLN A 460 -10.29 18.94 4.95
CA GLN A 460 -11.20 17.82 5.17
C GLN A 460 -10.59 16.86 6.22
N PRO A 461 -11.13 16.78 7.45
CA PRO A 461 -10.66 15.80 8.41
C PRO A 461 -11.09 14.40 7.98
N ARG A 462 -10.27 13.39 8.28
CA ARG A 462 -10.70 11.98 8.22
C ARG A 462 -11.78 11.72 9.27
N ARG A 463 -12.47 10.58 9.14
CA ARG A 463 -13.46 10.13 10.12
C ARG A 463 -12.85 10.15 11.53
N GLN A 464 -13.38 10.98 12.42
CA GLN A 464 -12.91 11.01 13.80
C GLN A 464 -13.39 9.76 14.56
N CYS A 465 -12.44 8.98 15.08
CA CYS A 465 -12.73 7.76 15.84
C CYS A 465 -12.71 7.96 17.36
N VAL A 466 -12.73 9.21 17.82
CA VAL A 466 -12.89 9.52 19.25
C VAL A 466 -14.38 9.41 19.60
N PRO A 467 -14.78 8.51 20.51
CA PRO A 467 -16.16 8.46 21.00
C PRO A 467 -16.57 9.82 21.55
N PRO A 468 -17.87 10.17 21.54
CA PRO A 468 -18.34 11.44 22.08
C PRO A 468 -17.97 11.61 23.57
N GLU A 469 -17.87 10.50 24.33
CA GLU A 469 -17.42 10.49 25.73
C GLU A 469 -15.92 10.75 25.90
N GLY A 470 -15.18 10.79 24.80
CA GLY A 470 -13.73 10.80 24.77
C GLY A 470 -13.10 9.42 24.96
N ARG A 471 -11.80 9.31 24.69
CA ARG A 471 -11.01 8.13 25.05
C ARG A 471 -10.24 8.41 26.32
N SER A 472 -10.23 7.45 27.23
CA SER A 472 -9.39 7.54 28.42
C SER A 472 -8.27 6.52 28.37
N PHE A 473 -7.04 7.03 28.45
CA PHE A 473 -5.85 6.19 28.51
C PHE A 473 -5.24 6.27 29.91
N SER A 474 -5.16 5.13 30.58
CA SER A 474 -4.33 4.99 31.76
C SER A 474 -2.91 4.66 31.32
N PHE A 475 -1.93 5.44 31.74
CA PHE A 475 -0.53 5.10 31.53
C PHE A 475 0.20 4.96 32.86
N SER A 476 1.19 4.07 32.87
CA SER A 476 2.15 3.93 33.96
C SER A 476 3.52 3.75 33.36
N VAL A 477 4.44 4.66 33.66
CA VAL A 477 5.85 4.49 33.29
C VAL A 477 6.69 4.55 34.56
N SER A 478 7.60 3.60 34.73
CA SER A 478 8.51 3.64 35.87
C SER A 478 9.54 4.76 35.68
N ARG A 479 10.02 5.32 36.78
CA ARG A 479 11.13 6.29 36.72
C ARG A 479 12.38 5.65 36.11
N GLU A 480 12.62 4.36 36.35
CA GLU A 480 13.74 3.63 35.74
C GLU A 480 13.59 3.54 34.22
N ASP A 481 12.41 3.20 33.70
CA ASP A 481 12.17 3.15 32.25
C ASP A 481 12.35 4.53 31.60
N LEU A 482 11.87 5.60 32.26
CA LEU A 482 12.12 6.97 31.79
C LEU A 482 13.60 7.31 31.83
N ALA A 483 14.30 6.99 32.92
CA ALA A 483 15.72 7.26 33.05
C ALA A 483 16.58 6.40 32.10
N GLU A 484 16.15 5.20 31.75
CA GLU A 484 16.81 4.35 30.77
C GLU A 484 16.61 4.92 29.37
N ARG A 485 15.35 5.21 28.99
CA ARG A 485 15.00 5.74 27.67
C ARG A 485 15.55 7.15 27.43
N PHE A 486 15.49 8.03 28.42
CA PHE A 486 15.96 9.42 28.30
C PHE A 486 17.39 9.61 28.81
N GLY A 487 17.91 8.75 29.69
CA GLY A 487 19.28 8.88 30.21
C GLY A 487 20.35 8.46 29.20
N ALA A 488 20.00 7.67 28.18
CA ALA A 488 20.86 7.44 27.01
C ALA A 488 21.16 8.76 26.26
N LEU A 489 20.19 9.69 26.18
CA LEU A 489 20.37 10.99 25.53
C LEU A 489 21.39 11.88 26.25
N GLY A 490 21.60 11.68 27.56
CA GLY A 490 22.57 12.45 28.35
C GLY A 490 23.99 11.90 28.34
N LYS A 491 24.18 10.61 28.00
CA LYS A 491 25.51 9.95 28.09
C LYS A 491 26.30 9.95 26.79
N GLU A 492 25.64 10.06 25.63
CA GLU A 492 26.36 10.22 24.35
C GLU A 492 26.77 11.66 24.05
N GLN A 493 26.34 12.64 24.85
CA GLN A 493 26.75 14.05 24.68
C GLN A 493 28.04 14.37 25.45
N GLY A 494 29.14 13.65 25.17
CA GLY A 494 30.50 14.09 25.53
C GLY A 494 30.94 15.40 24.84
N SER A 495 30.06 16.02 24.06
CA SER A 495 30.22 17.34 23.45
C SER A 495 28.88 18.08 23.48
N VAL A 496 28.41 18.45 24.68
CA VAL A 496 27.31 19.41 24.85
C VAL A 496 27.76 20.76 24.29
N ARG A 497 27.54 20.99 22.98
CA ARG A 497 27.24 22.35 22.52
C ARG A 497 25.85 22.64 23.05
N THR A 498 25.75 23.63 23.91
CA THR A 498 24.52 24.11 24.53
C THR A 498 23.43 24.32 23.48
N LEU A 499 22.52 23.36 23.34
CA LEU A 499 21.32 23.45 22.50
C LEU A 499 20.30 24.49 23.01
N SER A 500 20.63 25.23 24.09
CA SER A 500 19.79 26.34 24.57
C SER A 500 19.88 27.60 23.69
N ASN A 501 20.82 27.66 22.73
CA ASN A 501 20.96 28.80 21.80
C ASN A 501 20.63 28.49 20.33
N SER A 502 20.36 27.23 19.96
CA SER A 502 20.07 26.84 18.57
C SER A 502 18.57 26.70 18.26
N TYR A 503 17.69 26.85 19.27
CA TYR A 503 16.24 27.02 19.06
C TYR A 503 15.85 28.51 18.99
N ARG A 504 16.52 29.27 18.12
CA ARG A 504 15.96 30.49 17.52
C ARG A 504 15.78 30.30 16.01
N PRO A 505 14.82 29.50 15.51
CA PRO A 505 14.54 29.45 14.08
C PRO A 505 13.72 30.65 13.59
N ILE A 506 13.21 31.50 14.49
CA ILE A 506 12.30 32.60 14.12
C ILE A 506 13.05 33.90 13.78
N GLU A 507 14.25 34.14 14.32
CA GLU A 507 14.95 35.42 14.07
C GLU A 507 15.75 35.43 12.76
N ALA A 508 16.16 34.28 12.22
CA ALA A 508 16.90 34.21 10.95
C ALA A 508 15.99 34.26 9.70
N LEU A 509 14.67 34.21 9.87
CA LEU A 509 13.68 34.40 8.79
C LEU A 509 12.95 35.75 8.89
N GLN A 510 13.33 36.62 9.85
CA GLN A 510 12.71 37.93 10.08
C GLN A 510 13.37 39.09 9.32
N SER A 511 14.08 38.84 8.22
CA SER A 511 14.61 39.93 7.37
C SER A 511 13.67 40.32 6.23
N ARG A 512 12.36 40.17 6.41
CA ARG A 512 11.30 40.81 5.60
C ARG A 512 9.94 40.59 6.24
N THR A 513 9.65 41.34 7.29
CA THR A 513 8.26 41.54 7.73
C THR A 513 8.12 43.01 8.07
N TYR A 514 7.30 43.69 7.27
CA TYR A 514 6.79 45.01 7.57
C TYR A 514 6.11 44.94 8.95
N VAL A 515 6.66 45.68 9.90
CA VAL A 515 5.94 45.99 11.14
C VAL A 515 5.08 47.21 10.82
N ASP A 516 3.79 46.98 10.55
CA ASP A 516 2.79 48.06 10.58
C ASP A 516 2.56 48.43 12.05
N THR A 517 3.41 49.33 12.57
CA THR A 517 3.09 50.08 13.77
C THR A 517 2.19 51.25 13.37
N TYR A 518 0.92 51.20 13.74
CA TYR A 518 0.09 52.40 13.84
C TYR A 518 0.71 53.34 14.88
N GLY A 519 1.51 54.29 14.40
CA GLY A 519 1.84 55.50 15.13
C GLY A 519 0.73 56.53 14.93
N GLU A 520 0.00 56.85 16.00
CA GLU A 520 -0.63 58.16 16.06
C GLU A 520 0.46 59.23 15.85
N TRP A 521 0.08 60.28 15.12
CA TRP A 521 0.86 61.48 14.79
C TRP A 521 1.79 61.35 13.58
N GLY A 522 1.28 61.84 12.44
CA GLY A 522 2.02 61.90 11.19
C GLY A 522 3.19 62.86 11.21
N LEU A 523 4.20 62.51 10.41
CA LEU A 523 4.82 63.35 9.40
C LEU A 523 5.70 62.46 8.51
N HIS A 524 5.69 62.77 7.23
CA HIS A 524 6.39 62.11 6.15
C HIS A 524 7.90 62.36 6.30
N GLU A 525 8.74 61.32 6.28
CA GLU A 525 10.15 61.48 5.97
C GLU A 525 10.70 60.23 5.26
N GLU A 526 11.19 60.44 4.04
CA GLU A 526 11.97 59.47 3.27
C GLU A 526 13.34 59.29 3.94
N GLN A 527 13.84 58.06 4.07
CA GLN A 527 15.28 57.88 4.24
C GLN A 527 15.84 56.59 3.61
N GLU A 528 17.03 56.79 3.05
CA GLU A 528 17.79 55.96 2.13
C GLU A 528 18.20 54.57 2.66
N VAL A 529 18.32 53.68 1.68
CA VAL A 529 18.96 52.36 1.77
C VAL A 529 20.47 52.54 1.97
N LEU A 530 21.02 51.91 3.02
CA LEU A 530 22.45 51.64 3.13
C LEU A 530 22.66 50.12 3.29
N GLU A 531 23.09 49.49 2.20
CA GLU A 531 23.71 48.17 2.20
C GLU A 531 25.00 48.21 3.03
N CYS A 532 25.19 47.23 3.90
CA CYS A 532 26.51 46.91 4.45
C CYS A 532 26.76 45.41 4.39
N ASP A 533 27.88 45.11 3.75
CA ASP A 533 28.43 43.81 3.41
C ASP A 533 28.99 43.10 4.66
N ILE A 534 28.73 41.80 4.79
CA ILE A 534 29.27 40.95 5.84
C ILE A 534 30.58 40.35 5.34
N GLY A 535 31.69 40.90 5.82
CA GLY A 535 33.00 40.31 5.63
C GLY A 535 34.04 41.10 6.40
N ASP A 536 34.24 40.76 7.67
CA ASP A 536 35.55 40.73 8.33
C ASP A 536 35.41 40.41 9.84
N VAL A 537 36.51 39.93 10.42
CA VAL A 537 36.77 39.66 11.84
C VAL A 537 36.64 38.20 12.29
N LEU A 538 37.52 37.35 11.76
CA LEU A 538 38.22 36.34 12.58
C LEU A 538 39.70 36.31 12.20
N SER A 539 40.56 36.86 13.05
CA SER A 539 41.95 36.39 13.26
C SER A 539 42.68 37.11 14.39
N LEU A 540 43.60 36.35 15.01
CA LEU A 540 44.65 36.69 15.99
C LEU A 540 44.21 36.62 17.46
N GLY A 541 44.76 35.79 18.36
CA GLY A 541 45.94 34.92 18.31
C GLY A 541 47.12 35.49 19.14
N GLY A 542 47.32 34.97 20.36
CA GLY A 542 48.65 34.63 20.91
C GLY A 542 49.46 35.63 21.78
N ASN A 543 49.62 35.26 23.06
CA ASN A 543 50.81 35.34 23.97
C ASN A 543 51.55 36.67 24.28
N TYR A 544 51.83 36.93 25.58
CA TYR A 544 53.18 36.94 26.23
C TYR A 544 53.17 37.57 27.65
N GLY A 545 54.00 37.03 28.57
CA GLY A 545 54.58 37.71 29.76
C GLY A 545 54.04 37.26 31.14
N LYS A 546 54.66 36.34 31.89
CA LYS A 546 55.85 36.43 32.79
C LYS A 546 55.78 37.45 33.95
N ASP A 547 55.88 36.88 35.15
CA ASP A 547 56.45 37.35 36.42
C ASP A 547 55.95 38.66 37.05
N GLY A 548 55.22 38.50 38.16
CA GLY A 548 54.92 39.57 39.11
C GLY A 548 54.26 39.02 40.38
N ALA A 549 55.08 38.56 41.34
CA ALA A 549 54.61 38.27 42.69
C ALA A 549 54.25 39.58 43.40
N PHE A 550 52.97 39.94 43.40
CA PHE A 550 52.43 40.99 44.27
C PHE A 550 51.69 40.35 45.44
N LYS A 551 52.31 40.43 46.62
CA LYS A 551 51.67 40.13 47.90
C LYS A 551 50.91 41.39 48.34
N LEU A 552 49.62 41.47 48.01
CA LEU A 552 48.74 42.52 48.52
C LEU A 552 48.17 42.10 49.89
N THR A 553 48.67 42.75 50.92
CA THR A 553 48.03 42.83 52.24
C THR A 553 46.77 43.69 52.13
N GLY A 554 45.63 43.14 52.58
CA GLY A 554 44.40 43.88 52.87
C GLY A 554 43.58 44.28 51.64
N SER A 555 42.64 43.43 51.23
CA SER A 555 41.56 43.85 50.33
C SER A 555 40.74 44.94 51.02
N PRO A 556 40.59 46.13 50.41
CA PRO A 556 39.59 47.09 50.84
C PRO A 556 38.18 46.48 50.66
N PRO A 557 37.18 46.90 51.48
CA PRO A 557 35.82 46.42 51.33
C PRO A 557 35.35 46.65 49.89
N LEU A 558 34.83 45.58 49.28
CA LEU A 558 34.32 45.59 47.91
C LEU A 558 33.35 46.78 47.72
N PRO A 559 33.42 47.50 46.59
CA PRO A 559 32.53 48.62 46.33
C PRO A 559 31.07 48.16 46.45
N ALA A 560 30.21 49.05 46.96
CA ALA A 560 28.81 48.74 47.27
C ALA A 560 28.05 48.10 46.08
N GLU A 561 28.46 48.37 44.84
CA GLU A 561 27.93 47.73 43.63
C GLU A 561 28.16 46.21 43.57
N GLN A 562 29.32 45.70 44.01
CA GLN A 562 29.59 44.25 44.02
C GLN A 562 28.77 43.52 45.09
N GLN A 563 28.43 44.19 46.20
CA GLN A 563 27.53 43.63 47.20
C GLN A 563 26.08 43.62 46.72
N GLN A 564 25.69 44.58 45.86
CA GLN A 564 24.37 44.58 45.22
C GLN A 564 24.24 43.49 44.15
N GLN A 565 25.28 43.24 43.36
CA GLN A 565 25.31 42.17 42.37
C GLN A 565 25.19 40.78 43.03
N GLN A 566 25.98 40.52 44.08
CA GLN A 566 25.92 39.26 44.84
C GLN A 566 24.56 39.03 45.52
N LYS A 567 23.85 40.10 45.87
CA LYS A 567 22.49 39.99 46.42
C LYS A 567 21.49 39.56 45.34
N GLY A 568 21.61 40.09 44.13
CA GLY A 568 20.78 39.70 42.98
C GLY A 568 20.99 38.23 42.59
N ASP A 569 22.25 37.77 42.53
CA ASP A 569 22.56 36.38 42.18
C ASP A 569 22.00 35.38 43.21
N ASN A 570 22.10 35.70 44.50
CA ASN A 570 21.52 34.88 45.57
C ASN A 570 19.99 34.86 45.53
N GLU A 571 19.34 35.99 45.24
CA GLU A 571 17.89 36.05 45.09
C GLU A 571 17.42 35.24 43.87
N GLN A 572 18.16 35.28 42.76
CA GLN A 572 17.86 34.50 41.57
C GLN A 572 18.06 33.00 41.79
N GLU A 573 19.14 32.58 42.47
CA GLU A 573 19.35 31.19 42.84
C GLU A 573 18.28 30.69 43.82
N GLN A 574 17.88 31.53 44.78
CA GLN A 574 16.80 31.20 45.72
C GLN A 574 15.45 31.07 45.01
N GLN A 575 15.15 31.96 44.05
CA GLN A 575 13.97 31.84 43.19
C GLN A 575 14.01 30.58 42.32
N GLN A 576 15.18 30.23 41.78
CA GLN A 576 15.35 29.00 41.01
C GLN A 576 15.11 27.76 41.88
N ARG A 577 15.74 27.68 43.06
CA ARG A 577 15.53 26.58 44.01
C ARG A 577 14.08 26.49 44.48
N ALA A 578 13.40 27.61 44.69
CA ALA A 578 11.98 27.64 45.04
C ALA A 578 11.11 27.11 43.89
N ARG A 579 11.40 27.48 42.63
CA ARG A 579 10.71 26.95 41.44
C ARG A 579 10.96 25.45 41.29
N GLU A 580 12.20 24.99 41.43
CA GLU A 580 12.56 23.57 41.37
C GLU A 580 11.87 22.76 42.47
N ALA A 581 11.81 23.26 43.71
CA ALA A 581 11.11 22.61 44.81
C ALA A 581 9.59 22.52 44.58
N LEU A 582 8.99 23.56 43.98
CA LEU A 582 7.55 23.58 43.66
C LEU A 582 7.24 22.59 42.53
N VAL A 583 8.10 22.53 41.51
CA VAL A 583 8.03 21.51 40.45
C VAL A 583 8.16 20.11 41.07
N ALA A 584 9.19 19.86 41.89
CA ALA A 584 9.38 18.57 42.55
C ALA A 584 8.17 18.13 43.40
N ALA A 585 7.57 19.06 44.16
CA ALA A 585 6.36 18.79 44.94
C ALA A 585 5.11 18.54 44.08
N HIS A 586 5.01 19.17 42.91
CA HIS A 586 3.95 18.90 41.94
C HIS A 586 4.13 17.50 41.34
N TRP A 587 5.35 17.14 40.92
CA TRP A 587 5.67 15.83 40.35
C TRP A 587 5.53 14.68 41.35
N SER A 588 5.82 14.89 42.63
CA SER A 588 5.63 13.86 43.67
C SER A 588 4.17 13.44 43.84
N ARG A 589 3.19 14.27 43.45
CA ARG A 589 1.77 13.87 43.44
C ARG A 589 1.41 12.89 42.32
N TYR A 590 2.18 12.88 41.23
CA TYR A 590 1.98 11.99 40.09
C TYR A 590 2.80 10.70 40.18
N LEU A 591 3.83 10.69 41.03
CA LEU A 591 4.64 9.53 41.34
C LEU A 591 4.01 8.72 42.48
N LYS A 592 3.29 7.65 42.17
CA LYS A 592 2.85 6.65 43.15
C LYS A 592 3.77 5.43 43.06
N ASP A 593 4.37 5.03 44.18
CA ASP A 593 5.28 3.86 44.25
C ASP A 593 6.46 3.90 43.26
N GLY A 594 7.01 5.10 42.98
CA GLY A 594 8.10 5.28 42.01
C GLY A 594 7.68 5.19 40.55
N LYS A 595 6.37 5.04 40.27
CA LYS A 595 5.78 5.01 38.93
C LYS A 595 4.99 6.29 38.68
N LEU A 596 5.19 6.89 37.52
CA LEU A 596 4.36 7.99 37.05
C LEU A 596 3.07 7.38 36.49
N THR A 597 1.99 7.47 37.27
CA THR A 597 0.67 6.98 36.85
C THR A 597 -0.24 8.15 36.52
N GLY A 598 -0.82 8.16 35.34
CA GLY A 598 -1.70 9.23 34.89
C GLY A 598 -2.88 8.70 34.10
N ARG A 599 -3.92 9.54 34.01
CA ARG A 599 -5.08 9.33 33.15
C ARG A 599 -5.16 10.48 32.18
N ILE A 600 -5.04 10.20 30.88
CA ILE A 600 -5.26 11.18 29.83
C ILE A 600 -6.71 11.02 29.38
N LEU A 601 -7.45 12.12 29.38
CA LEU A 601 -8.79 12.19 28.80
C LEU A 601 -8.68 12.94 27.49
N VAL A 602 -8.85 12.22 26.38
CA VAL A 602 -8.93 12.81 25.04
C VAL A 602 -10.39 13.07 24.75
N LEU A 603 -10.81 14.32 24.92
CA LEU A 603 -12.15 14.77 24.61
C LEU A 603 -12.23 15.24 23.14
N ARG A 604 -13.38 15.06 22.51
CA ARG A 604 -13.64 15.64 21.20
C ARG A 604 -13.66 17.17 21.32
N PRO A 605 -13.07 17.93 20.38
CA PRO A 605 -13.24 19.38 20.32
C PRO A 605 -14.74 19.68 20.29
N GLY A 606 -15.24 20.33 21.34
CA GLY A 606 -16.67 20.35 21.66
C GLY A 606 -17.51 21.01 20.58
N ALA A 607 -18.57 20.32 20.16
CA ALA A 607 -19.85 20.98 19.94
C ALA A 607 -20.20 21.66 21.27
N GLY A 608 -20.08 22.98 21.32
CA GLY A 608 -20.36 23.74 22.54
C GLY A 608 -21.82 23.52 22.99
N PRO A 609 -22.11 23.72 24.29
CA PRO A 609 -23.45 23.54 24.86
C PRO A 609 -24.52 24.50 24.30
N ASP A 610 -24.16 25.44 23.42
CA ASP A 610 -25.04 26.51 22.93
C ASP A 610 -25.58 26.29 21.50
N GLY A 611 -25.46 25.08 20.94
CA GLY A 611 -25.95 24.73 19.59
C GLY A 611 -27.37 24.16 19.54
N GLY A 612 -28.29 24.65 20.39
CA GLY A 612 -29.68 24.20 20.49
C GLY A 612 -30.69 25.30 20.23
#